data_AF-A0A1F9RGP7-F1
#
_entry.id   AF-A0A1F9RGP7-F1
#
_cell.length_a   1.000
_cell.length_b   1.000
_cell.length_c   1.000
_cell.angle_alpha   90.00
_cell.angle_beta   90.00
_cell.angle_gamma   90.00
#
_symmetry.space_group_name_H-M   'P 1'
#
loop_
_entity.id
_entity.type
_entity.pdbx_description
1 polymer ?
#
loop_
_entity_poly.entity_id
_entity_poly.type
_entity_poly.pdbx_seq_one_letter_code
_entity_poly.pdbx_strand_id
1 'polypeptide(L)'
;MIKGYIYFCIAMLVLYGDMLKRVFPESALAVLYFMAGLLLVLMAFRGRKASSTIGTDAKRVSFFAAFLVAIYALQLSTTFFSPFALAFSHFLYMAIPLSFIIVIHRYAPEFDLSRLATVFLILMIPINIVGLIQYLVNPGFLISTSYSATGGIIDRNFFIGGYFSRFPSLFASADRYSAMALMQFFFSVVLLAKDEKLSRKQYLWGGANVLMSFVALGISGARSRILIAIVEVFFLGAIQVIPMFNLKGVSAREGVRRLIVLFLGMVGVSAFFYLVYSPKAQDFPILAMLNQTFDSGDVGVRINEALELSRPTEQVSLAGLGLGTQSLVPGKPGEFGLMSIWAESGLFWGIPLIISFMGMIFVLFKLSFKAAITGKGLFFVHYSFPLLILIFGLLSGLTAAFELSTGVLLCCIVASVTRLTPQGT
;
A
#
# COMPACT_ATOMS: atom_id res chain seq x y z
N MET A 1 -11.33 -17.55 18.21
CA MET A 1 -12.45 -16.88 17.54
C MET A 1 -12.19 -15.38 17.45
N ILE A 2 -11.58 -14.95 16.36
CA ILE A 2 -11.50 -13.53 15.99
C ILE A 2 -12.89 -13.12 15.54
N LYS A 3 -13.58 -12.33 16.36
CA LYS A 3 -14.93 -11.88 16.04
C LYS A 3 -14.89 -10.87 14.88
N GLY A 4 -15.98 -10.78 14.14
CA GLY A 4 -16.14 -9.87 12.99
C GLY A 4 -15.74 -8.42 13.25
N TYR A 5 -15.88 -7.94 14.50
CA TYR A 5 -15.52 -6.57 14.88
C TYR A 5 -14.03 -6.25 14.68
N ILE A 6 -13.10 -7.22 14.76
CA ILE A 6 -11.66 -6.95 14.60
C ILE A 6 -11.38 -6.46 13.17
N TYR A 7 -11.97 -7.10 12.17
CA TYR A 7 -11.84 -6.69 10.77
C TYR A 7 -12.41 -5.29 10.52
N PHE A 8 -13.54 -4.99 11.16
CA PHE A 8 -14.14 -3.65 11.13
C PHE A 8 -13.23 -2.60 11.75
N CYS A 9 -12.65 -2.86 12.93
CA CYS A 9 -11.73 -1.92 13.56
C CYS A 9 -10.47 -1.69 12.74
N ILE A 10 -9.89 -2.73 12.13
CA ILE A 10 -8.74 -2.60 11.23
C ILE A 10 -9.12 -1.73 10.02
N ALA A 11 -10.21 -2.06 9.33
CA ALA A 11 -10.65 -1.30 8.16
C ALA A 11 -10.98 0.16 8.50
N MET A 12 -11.63 0.41 9.65
CA MET A 12 -11.90 1.77 10.14
C MET A 12 -10.62 2.56 10.43
N LEU A 13 -9.66 1.95 11.13
CA LEU A 13 -8.38 2.57 11.43
C LEU A 13 -7.64 2.97 10.13
N VAL A 14 -7.62 2.07 9.15
CA VAL A 14 -6.93 2.27 7.89
C VAL A 14 -7.60 3.36 7.04
N LEU A 15 -8.91 3.25 6.84
CA LEU A 15 -9.66 4.12 5.94
C LEU A 15 -9.91 5.51 6.54
N TYR A 16 -10.35 5.55 7.80
CA TYR A 16 -10.82 6.77 8.45
C TYR A 16 -9.81 7.35 9.43
N GLY A 17 -8.64 6.74 9.61
CA GLY A 17 -7.63 7.19 10.55
C GLY A 17 -7.20 8.65 10.37
N ASP A 18 -7.09 9.15 9.14
CA ASP A 18 -6.75 10.57 8.93
C ASP A 18 -7.90 11.54 9.21
N MET A 19 -9.13 11.08 9.32
CA MET A 19 -10.20 11.95 9.82
C MET A 19 -9.90 12.36 11.26
N LEU A 20 -9.20 11.53 12.03
CA LEU A 20 -8.72 11.89 13.36
C LEU A 20 -7.71 13.03 13.32
N LYS A 21 -6.86 13.14 12.28
CA LYS A 21 -5.93 14.28 12.12
C LYS A 21 -6.66 15.63 12.00
N ARG A 22 -7.96 15.64 11.72
CA ARG A 22 -8.77 16.87 11.65
C ARG A 22 -9.39 17.24 12.97
N VAL A 23 -9.82 16.24 13.72
CA VAL A 23 -10.44 16.42 15.04
C VAL A 23 -9.36 16.66 16.09
N PHE A 24 -8.21 16.01 15.94
CA PHE A 24 -7.10 15.98 16.89
C PHE A 24 -5.75 16.19 16.18
N PRO A 25 -5.47 17.35 15.58
CA PRO A 25 -4.28 17.54 14.73
C PRO A 25 -2.94 17.21 15.42
N GLU A 26 -2.80 17.54 16.70
CA GLU A 26 -1.56 17.32 17.46
C GLU A 26 -1.43 15.90 18.04
N SER A 27 -2.55 15.24 18.32
CA SER A 27 -2.57 13.94 19.02
C SER A 27 -3.08 12.77 18.18
N ALA A 28 -3.55 13.02 16.95
CA ALA A 28 -4.11 11.99 16.09
C ALA A 28 -3.15 10.84 15.83
N LEU A 29 -1.87 11.12 15.62
CA LEU A 29 -0.88 10.06 15.38
C LEU A 29 -0.71 9.16 16.62
N ALA A 30 -0.64 9.76 17.81
CA ALA A 30 -0.58 9.02 19.07
C ALA A 30 -1.85 8.18 19.31
N VAL A 31 -3.03 8.76 19.03
CA VAL A 31 -4.31 8.05 19.10
C VAL A 31 -4.34 6.87 18.13
N LEU A 32 -3.86 7.06 16.90
CA LEU A 32 -3.79 5.99 15.91
C LEU A 32 -2.83 4.87 16.34
N TYR A 33 -1.65 5.20 16.87
CA TYR A 33 -0.74 4.21 17.44
C TYR A 33 -1.36 3.45 18.61
N PHE A 34 -2.04 4.16 19.51
CA PHE A 34 -2.75 3.55 20.64
C PHE A 34 -3.84 2.58 20.16
N MET A 35 -4.68 2.99 19.21
CA MET A 35 -5.73 2.13 18.65
C MET A 35 -5.15 0.91 17.94
N ALA A 36 -4.09 1.07 17.15
CA ALA A 36 -3.40 -0.02 16.48
C ALA A 36 -2.76 -1.00 17.49
N GLY A 37 -2.10 -0.47 18.51
CA GLY A 37 -1.52 -1.26 19.61
C GLY A 37 -2.60 -2.02 20.39
N LEU A 38 -3.72 -1.38 20.69
CA LEU A 38 -4.86 -2.04 21.34
C LEU A 38 -5.40 -3.19 20.49
N LEU A 39 -5.48 -3.04 19.16
CA LEU A 39 -5.88 -4.12 18.27
C LEU A 39 -4.90 -5.30 18.30
N LEU A 40 -3.59 -5.03 18.28
CA LEU A 40 -2.55 -6.07 18.42
C LEU A 40 -2.69 -6.83 19.73
N VAL A 41 -2.86 -6.10 20.84
CA VAL A 41 -3.06 -6.65 22.18
C VAL A 41 -4.32 -7.51 22.22
N LEU A 42 -5.45 -7.01 21.72
CA LEU A 42 -6.71 -7.75 21.65
C LEU A 42 -6.58 -9.03 20.82
N MET A 43 -5.88 -8.97 19.68
CA MET A 43 -5.62 -10.13 18.82
C MET A 43 -4.70 -11.15 19.51
N ALA A 44 -3.70 -10.71 20.26
CA ALA A 44 -2.79 -11.58 21.00
C ALA A 44 -3.49 -12.27 22.19
N PHE A 45 -4.27 -11.52 22.99
CA PHE A 45 -4.96 -12.04 24.18
C PHE A 45 -6.17 -12.93 23.84
N ARG A 46 -6.97 -12.56 22.82
CA ARG A 46 -8.15 -13.35 22.41
C ARG A 46 -7.82 -14.41 21.36
N GLY A 47 -6.61 -14.35 20.82
CA GLY A 47 -6.07 -15.31 19.88
C GLY A 47 -5.85 -16.67 20.52
N ARG A 48 -6.04 -17.75 19.75
CA ARG A 48 -5.51 -19.06 20.15
C ARG A 48 -4.09 -19.14 19.63
N LYS A 49 -3.14 -19.44 20.52
CA LYS A 49 -1.76 -19.75 20.13
C LYS A 49 -1.81 -20.85 19.08
N ALA A 50 -1.26 -20.59 17.89
CA ALA A 50 -1.32 -21.56 16.81
C ALA A 50 -0.65 -22.87 17.25
N SER A 51 -1.40 -23.98 17.30
CA SER A 51 -0.82 -25.30 17.57
C SER A 51 -0.04 -25.76 16.34
N SER A 52 1.29 -25.71 16.42
CA SER A 52 2.33 -26.39 15.61
C SER A 52 2.30 -26.36 14.07
N THR A 53 1.22 -26.03 13.36
CA THR A 53 1.12 -26.09 11.88
C THR A 53 1.20 -24.72 11.22
N ILE A 54 2.16 -23.87 11.63
CA ILE A 54 2.54 -22.70 10.82
C ILE A 54 3.47 -23.19 9.71
N GLY A 55 3.12 -22.90 8.45
CA GLY A 55 3.95 -23.22 7.29
C GLY A 55 5.35 -22.60 7.36
N THR A 56 6.34 -23.25 6.75
CA THR A 56 7.75 -22.81 6.80
C THR A 56 7.95 -21.39 6.27
N ASP A 57 7.22 -21.01 5.22
CA ASP A 57 7.30 -19.66 4.64
C ASP A 57 6.75 -18.59 5.60
N ALA A 58 5.61 -18.84 6.26
CA ALA A 58 5.08 -17.97 7.32
C ALA A 58 6.04 -17.84 8.51
N LYS A 59 6.70 -18.92 8.94
CA LYS A 59 7.73 -18.87 10.01
C LYS A 59 8.90 -17.95 9.62
N ARG A 60 9.39 -18.04 8.38
CA ARG A 60 10.48 -17.19 7.88
C ARG A 60 10.08 -15.72 7.86
N VAL A 61 8.89 -15.41 7.35
CA VAL A 61 8.39 -14.03 7.28
C VAL A 61 8.15 -13.46 8.68
N SER A 62 7.57 -14.23 9.60
CA SER A 62 7.44 -13.83 11.00
C SER A 62 8.80 -13.60 11.67
N PHE A 63 9.81 -14.40 11.34
CA PHE A 63 11.17 -14.22 11.86
C PHE A 63 11.78 -12.90 11.36
N PHE A 64 11.73 -12.62 10.04
CA PHE A 64 12.23 -11.37 9.49
C PHE A 64 11.48 -10.15 10.04
N ALA A 65 10.16 -10.22 10.19
CA ALA A 65 9.38 -9.15 10.81
C ALA A 65 9.77 -8.93 12.29
N ALA A 66 9.93 -9.99 13.07
CA ALA A 66 10.37 -9.89 14.46
C ALA A 66 11.79 -9.35 14.58
N PHE A 67 12.68 -9.75 13.69
CA PHE A 67 14.05 -9.27 13.65
C PHE A 67 14.11 -7.77 13.28
N LEU A 68 13.30 -7.31 12.31
CA LEU A 68 13.15 -5.88 12.02
C LEU A 68 12.66 -5.09 13.24
N VAL A 69 11.61 -5.56 13.93
CA VAL A 69 11.12 -4.90 15.15
C VAL A 69 12.22 -4.83 16.21
N ALA A 70 12.99 -5.90 16.38
CA ALA A 70 14.11 -5.94 17.31
C ALA A 70 15.23 -4.95 16.92
N ILE A 71 15.60 -4.87 15.63
CA ILE A 71 16.59 -3.91 15.15
C ILE A 71 16.13 -2.48 15.40
N TYR A 72 14.88 -2.14 15.05
CA TYR A 72 14.35 -0.79 15.30
C TYR A 72 14.28 -0.46 16.79
N ALA A 73 13.97 -1.43 17.66
CA ALA A 73 13.99 -1.25 19.11
C ALA A 73 15.40 -1.02 19.67
N LEU A 74 16.38 -1.78 19.17
CA LEU A 74 17.79 -1.59 19.53
C LEU A 74 18.29 -0.24 19.04
N GLN A 75 17.97 0.15 17.80
CA GLN A 75 18.35 1.45 17.24
C GLN A 75 17.74 2.61 18.04
N LEU A 76 16.48 2.49 18.48
CA LEU A 76 15.85 3.46 19.38
C LEU A 76 16.65 3.57 20.70
N SER A 77 17.08 2.45 21.28
CA SER A 77 17.87 2.44 22.52
C SER A 77 19.27 3.05 22.37
N THR A 78 19.79 3.09 21.13
CA THR A 78 21.08 3.68 20.78
C THR A 78 20.96 4.99 20.02
N THR A 79 19.79 5.64 20.04
CA THR A 79 19.59 6.93 19.36
C THR A 79 20.09 8.06 20.26
N PHE A 80 21.20 8.69 19.88
CA PHE A 80 21.84 9.75 20.68
C PHE A 80 21.58 11.17 20.16
N PHE A 81 21.28 11.34 18.87
CA PHE A 81 21.27 12.66 18.21
C PHE A 81 19.86 13.17 17.84
N SER A 82 18.84 12.32 17.88
CA SER A 82 17.45 12.68 17.56
C SER A 82 16.62 12.83 18.84
N PRO A 83 15.68 13.79 18.91
CA PRO A 83 14.75 13.89 20.04
C PRO A 83 14.00 12.56 20.26
N PHE A 84 14.00 12.05 21.49
CA PHE A 84 13.43 10.74 21.80
C PHE A 84 11.98 10.58 21.34
N ALA A 85 11.14 11.61 21.50
CA ALA A 85 9.74 11.56 21.06
C ALA A 85 9.60 11.33 19.54
N LEU A 86 10.50 11.91 18.74
CA LEU A 86 10.51 11.77 17.29
C LEU A 86 11.03 10.39 16.87
N ALA A 87 12.14 9.95 17.48
CA ALA A 87 12.71 8.63 17.29
C ALA A 87 11.71 7.52 17.70
N PHE A 88 11.01 7.70 18.82
CA PHE A 88 9.98 6.78 19.31
C PHE A 88 8.77 6.74 18.37
N SER A 89 8.34 7.88 17.84
CA SER A 89 7.28 7.92 16.82
C SER A 89 7.67 7.13 15.56
N HIS A 90 8.91 7.31 15.07
CA HIS A 90 9.45 6.54 13.94
C HIS A 90 9.54 5.05 14.23
N PHE A 91 10.00 4.69 15.42
CA PHE A 91 10.00 3.30 15.89
C PHE A 91 8.58 2.71 15.85
N LEU A 92 7.59 3.38 16.44
CA LEU A 92 6.20 2.90 16.47
C LEU A 92 5.61 2.76 15.08
N TYR A 93 5.94 3.71 14.19
CA TYR A 93 5.49 3.72 12.80
C TYR A 93 5.92 2.45 12.04
N MET A 94 7.11 1.92 12.32
CA MET A 94 7.59 0.65 11.75
C MET A 94 7.14 -0.57 12.55
N ALA A 95 7.27 -0.50 13.87
CA ALA A 95 7.09 -1.65 14.75
C ALA A 95 5.63 -2.12 14.81
N ILE A 96 4.66 -1.19 14.78
CA ILE A 96 3.23 -1.54 14.86
C ILE A 96 2.78 -2.34 13.62
N PRO A 97 2.96 -1.88 12.36
CA PRO A 97 2.67 -2.68 11.19
C PRO A 97 3.34 -4.05 11.22
N LEU A 98 4.66 -4.11 11.45
CA LEU A 98 5.41 -5.37 11.47
C LEU A 98 4.89 -6.34 12.56
N SER A 99 4.44 -5.80 13.70
CA SER A 99 3.83 -6.59 14.76
C SER A 99 2.52 -7.25 14.34
N PHE A 100 1.76 -6.71 13.37
CA PHE A 100 0.59 -7.39 12.83
C PHE A 100 0.98 -8.71 12.15
N ILE A 101 2.12 -8.78 11.46
CA ILE A 101 2.62 -10.04 10.88
C ILE A 101 2.82 -11.09 11.97
N ILE A 102 3.58 -10.71 13.00
CA ILE A 102 3.96 -11.59 14.10
C ILE A 102 2.70 -12.05 14.86
N VAL A 103 1.82 -11.12 15.21
CA VAL A 103 0.59 -11.42 15.95
C VAL A 103 -0.34 -12.29 15.13
N ILE A 104 -0.49 -12.02 13.83
CA ILE A 104 -1.37 -12.81 12.98
C ILE A 104 -0.89 -14.24 12.85
N HIS A 105 0.40 -14.44 12.53
CA HIS A 105 0.98 -15.76 12.40
C HIS A 105 0.92 -16.57 13.70
N ARG A 106 1.16 -15.93 14.85
CA ARG A 106 1.31 -16.63 16.14
C ARG A 106 0.02 -16.81 16.93
N TYR A 107 -0.87 -15.82 16.89
CA TYR A 107 -2.05 -15.74 17.76
C TYR A 107 -3.37 -15.66 16.98
N ALA A 108 -3.35 -15.34 15.68
CA ALA A 108 -4.54 -15.19 14.85
C ALA A 108 -4.65 -16.24 13.73
N PRO A 109 -4.58 -17.56 14.02
CA PRO A 109 -4.68 -18.57 12.98
C PRO A 109 -6.07 -18.63 12.28
N GLU A 110 -7.04 -17.86 12.72
CA GLU A 110 -8.36 -17.77 12.07
C GLU A 110 -8.52 -16.46 11.28
N PHE A 111 -7.45 -15.67 11.15
CA PHE A 111 -7.49 -14.40 10.41
C PHE A 111 -7.80 -14.67 8.93
N ASP A 112 -8.90 -14.11 8.45
CA ASP A 112 -9.43 -14.32 7.11
C ASP A 112 -9.35 -13.02 6.32
N LEU A 113 -8.46 -13.01 5.32
CA LEU A 113 -8.27 -11.86 4.44
C LEU A 113 -9.54 -11.53 3.65
N SER A 114 -10.39 -12.51 3.34
CA SER A 114 -11.64 -12.30 2.61
C SER A 114 -12.66 -11.53 3.45
N ARG A 115 -12.69 -11.76 4.77
CA ARG A 115 -13.53 -10.99 5.69
C ARG A 115 -13.05 -9.56 5.80
N LEU A 116 -11.73 -9.36 5.92
CA LEU A 116 -11.15 -8.01 5.89
C LEU A 116 -11.50 -7.29 4.60
N ALA A 117 -11.32 -7.96 3.46
CA ALA A 117 -11.65 -7.44 2.13
C ALA A 117 -13.12 -7.01 2.05
N THR A 118 -14.04 -7.86 2.49
CA THR A 118 -15.49 -7.56 2.48
C THR A 118 -15.79 -6.29 3.28
N VAL A 119 -15.27 -6.19 4.50
CA VAL A 119 -15.51 -5.04 5.36
C VAL A 119 -14.86 -3.77 4.80
N PHE A 120 -13.65 -3.87 4.28
CA PHE A 120 -12.94 -2.77 3.63
C PHE A 120 -13.74 -2.21 2.44
N LEU A 121 -14.21 -3.08 1.53
CA LEU A 121 -14.96 -2.64 0.35
C LEU A 121 -16.31 -2.01 0.71
N ILE A 122 -16.99 -2.49 1.75
CA ILE A 122 -18.22 -1.84 2.26
C ILE A 122 -17.89 -0.44 2.78
N LEU A 123 -16.83 -0.31 3.56
CA LEU A 123 -16.38 0.95 4.13
C LEU A 123 -15.77 1.93 3.11
N MET A 124 -15.45 1.47 1.90
CA MET A 124 -15.04 2.32 0.78
C MET A 124 -16.20 3.06 0.12
N ILE A 125 -17.46 2.64 0.32
CA ILE A 125 -18.62 3.29 -0.34
C ILE A 125 -18.71 4.79 -0.01
N PRO A 126 -18.71 5.22 1.28
CA PRO A 126 -18.81 6.63 1.62
C PRO A 126 -17.61 7.43 1.09
N ILE A 127 -16.43 6.81 1.11
CA ILE A 127 -15.17 7.38 0.63
C ILE A 127 -15.27 7.71 -0.87
N ASN A 128 -15.73 6.76 -1.67
CA ASN A 128 -15.90 6.93 -3.11
C ASN A 128 -17.00 7.94 -3.45
N ILE A 129 -18.11 7.94 -2.71
CA ILE A 129 -19.18 8.95 -2.87
C ILE A 129 -18.61 10.34 -2.65
N VAL A 130 -17.85 10.54 -1.58
CA VAL A 130 -17.28 11.85 -1.26
C VAL A 130 -16.23 12.26 -2.27
N GLY A 131 -15.36 11.34 -2.71
CA GLY A 131 -14.38 11.61 -3.77
C GLY A 131 -15.04 12.04 -5.08
N LEU A 132 -16.13 11.38 -5.47
CA LEU A 132 -16.91 11.74 -6.65
C LEU A 132 -17.58 13.11 -6.52
N ILE A 133 -18.23 13.38 -5.38
CA ILE A 133 -18.86 14.69 -5.12
C ILE A 133 -17.82 15.81 -5.18
N GLN A 134 -16.66 15.63 -4.55
CA GLN A 134 -15.58 16.62 -4.58
C GLN A 134 -15.11 16.90 -6.00
N TYR A 135 -14.93 15.85 -6.80
CA TYR A 135 -14.53 16.00 -8.20
C TYR A 135 -15.57 16.76 -9.02
N LEU A 136 -16.86 16.45 -8.84
CA LEU A 136 -17.94 17.10 -9.60
C LEU A 136 -18.18 18.55 -9.19
N VAL A 137 -18.01 18.87 -7.89
CA VAL A 137 -18.21 20.23 -7.37
C VAL A 137 -17.01 21.12 -7.62
N ASN A 138 -15.79 20.59 -7.49
CA ASN A 138 -14.55 21.32 -7.73
C ASN A 138 -13.44 20.37 -8.22
N PRO A 139 -13.33 20.12 -9.53
CA PRO A 139 -12.35 19.18 -10.09
C PRO A 139 -10.91 19.61 -9.83
N GLY A 140 -10.67 20.92 -9.67
CA GLY A 140 -9.37 21.48 -9.30
C GLY A 140 -9.00 21.27 -7.84
N PHE A 141 -9.92 20.83 -6.98
CA PHE A 141 -9.68 20.69 -5.54
C PHE A 141 -8.66 19.57 -5.24
N LEU A 142 -8.89 18.36 -5.74
CA LEU A 142 -7.97 17.23 -5.49
C LEU A 142 -6.65 17.40 -6.27
N ILE A 143 -6.71 18.06 -7.43
CA ILE A 143 -5.55 18.35 -8.28
C ILE A 143 -4.71 19.51 -7.73
N SER A 144 -5.29 20.54 -7.12
CA SER A 144 -4.51 21.62 -6.48
C SER A 144 -3.87 21.17 -5.16
N THR A 145 -4.43 20.16 -4.48
CA THR A 145 -3.80 19.58 -3.27
C THR A 145 -2.58 18.72 -3.55
N SER A 146 -2.37 18.22 -4.78
CA SER A 146 -1.19 17.41 -5.14
C SER A 146 0.07 18.22 -5.44
N TYR A 147 -0.05 19.54 -5.65
CA TYR A 147 1.08 20.42 -5.97
C TYR A 147 1.36 21.49 -4.91
N SER A 148 0.62 21.53 -3.80
CA SER A 148 0.98 22.37 -2.66
C SER A 148 2.03 21.64 -1.82
N ALA A 149 3.21 22.23 -1.68
CA ALA A 149 4.42 21.66 -1.07
C ALA A 149 4.30 21.25 0.41
N THR A 150 3.09 21.27 0.97
CA THR A 150 2.77 20.81 2.33
C THR A 150 1.36 20.29 2.41
N GLY A 151 1.23 19.13 3.02
CA GLY A 151 0.00 18.78 3.72
C GLY A 151 -0.22 19.78 4.87
N GLY A 152 -0.75 20.96 4.55
CA GLY A 152 -0.94 22.08 5.48
C GLY A 152 0.28 23.01 5.54
N ILE A 153 0.19 24.15 4.85
CA ILE A 153 1.03 25.37 4.96
C ILE A 153 2.55 25.18 4.81
N ILE A 154 3.13 25.60 3.66
CA ILE A 154 4.49 26.11 3.44
C ILE A 154 4.46 26.91 2.15
N ASP A 155 5.01 28.11 2.23
CA ASP A 155 5.31 29.02 1.15
C ASP A 155 6.46 28.52 0.28
N ARG A 156 6.18 28.34 -1.02
CA ARG A 156 7.16 28.62 -2.07
C ARG A 156 6.46 29.33 -3.23
N ASN A 157 6.81 30.59 -3.40
CA ASN A 157 6.42 31.46 -4.51
C ASN A 157 6.80 30.79 -5.83
N PHE A 158 5.81 30.31 -6.57
CA PHE A 158 5.98 30.05 -8.00
C PHE A 158 5.23 31.04 -8.88
N PHE A 159 4.32 31.86 -8.31
CA PHE A 159 3.76 33.05 -8.96
C PHE A 159 3.45 34.13 -7.91
N ILE A 160 3.75 35.37 -8.25
CA ILE A 160 3.41 36.57 -7.47
C ILE A 160 1.88 36.64 -7.37
N GLY A 161 1.30 36.31 -6.21
CA GLY A 161 -0.11 36.62 -5.94
C GLY A 161 -0.93 35.63 -5.11
N GLY A 162 -0.62 35.49 -3.82
CA GLY A 162 -1.65 35.26 -2.79
C GLY A 162 -1.92 33.82 -2.33
N TYR A 163 -2.32 33.71 -1.05
CA TYR A 163 -2.74 32.49 -0.36
C TYR A 163 -4.20 32.15 -0.70
N PHE A 164 -4.48 30.88 -1.02
CA PHE A 164 -5.85 30.39 -1.19
C PHE A 164 -6.33 29.63 0.06
N SER A 165 -7.50 30.03 0.55
CA SER A 165 -8.24 29.36 1.62
C SER A 165 -8.68 27.95 1.16
N ARG A 166 -8.32 26.91 1.92
CA ARG A 166 -8.74 25.52 1.65
C ARG A 166 -10.20 25.28 2.07
N PHE A 167 -10.99 24.64 1.20
CA PHE A 167 -12.22 23.95 1.61
C PHE A 167 -11.90 22.50 2.06
N PRO A 168 -12.68 21.90 2.98
CA PRO A 168 -12.33 20.60 3.57
C PRO A 168 -12.69 19.42 2.65
N SER A 169 -11.72 18.85 1.94
CA SER A 169 -11.84 17.49 1.36
C SER A 169 -11.70 16.45 2.44
N LEU A 170 -12.45 15.34 2.47
CA LEU A 170 -12.28 14.19 3.39
C LEU A 170 -10.87 13.54 3.35
N PHE A 171 -10.15 13.67 2.24
CA PHE A 171 -8.81 13.11 2.05
C PHE A 171 -7.74 14.11 2.44
N ALA A 172 -6.72 13.65 3.19
CA ALA A 172 -5.57 14.47 3.55
C ALA A 172 -4.66 14.78 2.34
N SER A 173 -4.64 13.88 1.34
CA SER A 173 -3.95 14.06 0.05
C SER A 173 -4.59 13.18 -1.03
N ALA A 174 -4.42 13.57 -2.29
CA ALA A 174 -4.84 12.77 -3.43
C ALA A 174 -4.00 11.46 -3.58
N ASP A 175 -2.79 11.42 -3.01
CA ASP A 175 -1.95 10.21 -2.98
C ASP A 175 -2.57 9.14 -2.09
N ARG A 176 -3.14 9.55 -0.95
CA ARG A 176 -3.82 8.63 -0.05
C ARG A 176 -5.09 8.05 -0.67
N TYR A 177 -5.85 8.87 -1.40
CA TYR A 177 -7.02 8.36 -2.15
C TYR A 177 -6.61 7.36 -3.24
N SER A 178 -5.48 7.60 -3.92
CA SER A 178 -4.93 6.66 -4.90
C SER A 178 -4.43 5.34 -4.27
N ALA A 179 -3.83 5.40 -3.07
CA ALA A 179 -3.44 4.20 -2.32
C ALA A 179 -4.67 3.40 -1.85
N MET A 180 -5.73 4.07 -1.42
CA MET A 180 -7.01 3.42 -1.08
C MET A 180 -7.66 2.77 -2.29
N ALA A 181 -7.60 3.42 -3.46
CA ALA A 181 -8.09 2.87 -4.72
C ALA A 181 -7.33 1.59 -5.09
N LEU A 182 -6.00 1.61 -5.01
CA LEU A 182 -5.16 0.42 -5.24
C LEU A 182 -5.50 -0.74 -4.28
N MET A 183 -5.76 -0.42 -3.01
CA MET A 183 -6.20 -1.42 -2.02
C MET A 183 -7.62 -1.93 -2.31
N GLN A 184 -8.51 -1.07 -2.80
CA GLN A 184 -9.86 -1.45 -3.25
C GLN A 184 -9.79 -2.42 -4.44
N PHE A 185 -8.90 -2.16 -5.40
CA PHE A 185 -8.61 -3.09 -6.49
C PHE A 185 -8.13 -4.44 -5.96
N PHE A 186 -7.09 -4.43 -5.11
CA PHE A 186 -6.52 -5.66 -4.54
C PHE A 186 -7.57 -6.48 -3.78
N PHE A 187 -8.35 -5.87 -2.90
CA PHE A 187 -9.37 -6.59 -2.15
C PHE A 187 -10.51 -7.12 -3.01
N SER A 188 -10.81 -6.45 -4.13
CA SER A 188 -11.74 -6.99 -5.12
C SER A 188 -11.19 -8.27 -5.74
N VAL A 189 -9.90 -8.29 -6.09
CA VAL A 189 -9.20 -9.50 -6.56
C VAL A 189 -9.20 -10.60 -5.49
N VAL A 190 -9.00 -10.26 -4.21
CA VAL A 190 -9.07 -11.21 -3.10
C VAL A 190 -10.42 -11.92 -3.02
N LEU A 191 -11.52 -11.17 -3.10
CA LEU A 191 -12.85 -11.76 -3.08
C LEU A 191 -13.13 -12.63 -4.31
N LEU A 192 -12.63 -12.23 -5.49
CA LEU A 192 -12.77 -12.99 -6.73
C LEU A 192 -11.94 -14.28 -6.76
N ALA A 193 -10.86 -14.34 -5.98
CA ALA A 193 -9.99 -15.51 -5.87
C ALA A 193 -10.45 -16.53 -4.84
N LYS A 194 -11.48 -16.23 -4.06
CA LYS A 194 -12.05 -17.18 -3.11
C LYS A 194 -12.53 -18.42 -3.86
N ASP A 195 -12.07 -19.61 -3.46
CA ASP A 195 -12.38 -20.91 -4.09
C ASP A 195 -13.85 -21.36 -3.93
N GLU A 196 -14.72 -20.49 -3.40
CA GLU A 196 -16.16 -20.73 -3.29
C GLU A 196 -16.89 -20.28 -4.55
N LYS A 197 -17.98 -20.97 -4.91
CA LYS A 197 -18.88 -20.53 -5.99
C LYS A 197 -19.50 -19.19 -5.63
N LEU A 198 -18.99 -18.12 -6.24
CA LEU A 198 -19.51 -16.76 -6.06
C LEU A 198 -20.90 -16.65 -6.71
N SER A 199 -21.83 -16.04 -5.98
CA SER A 199 -23.15 -15.67 -6.50
C SER A 199 -23.04 -14.54 -7.54
N ARG A 200 -24.04 -14.41 -8.42
CA ARG A 200 -24.11 -13.32 -9.41
C ARG A 200 -23.99 -11.94 -8.76
N LYS A 201 -24.58 -11.76 -7.57
CA LYS A 201 -24.51 -10.51 -6.80
C LYS A 201 -23.08 -10.20 -6.36
N GLN A 202 -22.32 -11.21 -5.92
CA GLN A 202 -20.92 -11.04 -5.52
C GLN A 202 -20.02 -10.70 -6.71
N TYR A 203 -20.27 -11.30 -7.88
CA TYR A 203 -19.55 -10.93 -9.10
C TYR A 203 -19.83 -9.48 -9.53
N LEU A 204 -21.09 -9.04 -9.49
CA LEU A 204 -21.46 -7.66 -9.79
C LEU A 204 -20.83 -6.68 -8.78
N TRP A 205 -20.84 -7.03 -7.50
CA TRP A 205 -20.22 -6.25 -6.44
C TRP A 205 -18.71 -6.12 -6.63
N GLY A 206 -18.01 -7.23 -6.93
CA GLY A 206 -16.58 -7.22 -7.21
C GLY A 206 -16.25 -6.38 -8.45
N GLY A 207 -16.99 -6.55 -9.54
CA GLY A 207 -16.83 -5.75 -10.76
C GLY A 207 -17.07 -4.26 -10.54
N ALA A 208 -18.09 -3.90 -9.76
CA ALA A 208 -18.35 -2.51 -9.39
C ALA A 208 -17.19 -1.90 -8.58
N ASN A 209 -16.59 -2.64 -7.65
CA ASN A 209 -15.45 -2.15 -6.88
C ASN A 209 -14.17 -2.02 -7.70
N VAL A 210 -13.94 -2.92 -8.65
CA VAL A 210 -12.85 -2.75 -9.64
C VAL A 210 -13.09 -1.49 -10.46
N LEU A 211 -14.30 -1.26 -10.98
CA LEU A 211 -14.59 -0.02 -11.71
C LEU A 211 -14.36 1.21 -10.83
N MET A 212 -14.82 1.19 -9.58
CA MET A 212 -14.66 2.30 -8.66
C MET A 212 -13.21 2.56 -8.26
N SER A 213 -12.32 1.55 -8.22
CA SER A 213 -10.89 1.79 -7.99
C SER A 213 -10.29 2.60 -9.14
N PHE A 214 -10.60 2.26 -10.39
CA PHE A 214 -10.14 3.03 -11.55
C PHE A 214 -10.72 4.44 -11.59
N VAL A 215 -12.01 4.60 -11.26
CA VAL A 215 -12.63 5.92 -11.14
C VAL A 215 -11.95 6.75 -10.06
N ALA A 216 -11.67 6.17 -8.90
CA ALA A 216 -10.94 6.84 -7.81
C ALA A 216 -9.51 7.26 -8.24
N LEU A 217 -8.80 6.40 -8.97
CA LEU A 217 -7.51 6.75 -9.57
C LEU A 217 -7.63 7.89 -10.57
N GLY A 218 -8.60 7.84 -11.48
CA GLY A 218 -8.87 8.88 -12.47
C GLY A 218 -9.19 10.23 -11.83
N ILE A 219 -10.03 10.24 -10.79
CA ILE A 219 -10.39 11.43 -10.02
C ILE A 219 -9.18 12.03 -9.31
N SER A 220 -8.31 11.18 -8.74
CA SER A 220 -7.25 11.68 -7.89
C SER A 220 -6.30 12.64 -8.65
N GLY A 221 -5.84 12.29 -9.86
CA GLY A 221 -5.04 13.15 -10.78
C GLY A 221 -3.60 13.61 -10.38
N ALA A 222 -2.58 12.75 -10.23
CA ALA A 222 -1.18 13.19 -9.99
C ALA A 222 -0.08 12.28 -10.57
N ARG A 223 1.17 12.76 -10.49
CA ARG A 223 2.40 12.23 -11.13
C ARG A 223 2.78 10.81 -10.73
N SER A 224 2.58 10.40 -9.47
CA SER A 224 2.86 9.06 -8.93
C SER A 224 1.91 7.96 -9.44
N ARG A 225 0.88 8.32 -10.22
CA ARG A 225 -0.32 7.49 -10.45
C ARG A 225 -0.34 6.77 -11.79
N ILE A 226 0.55 7.14 -12.70
CA ILE A 226 0.86 6.35 -13.89
C ILE A 226 1.40 4.98 -13.46
N LEU A 227 2.30 4.95 -12.49
CA LEU A 227 2.82 3.69 -11.95
C LEU A 227 1.71 2.85 -11.32
N ILE A 228 0.81 3.46 -10.54
CA ILE A 228 -0.31 2.76 -9.89
C ILE A 228 -1.29 2.20 -10.94
N ALA A 229 -1.68 2.99 -11.92
CA ALA A 229 -2.55 2.55 -13.01
C ALA A 229 -1.89 1.45 -13.87
N ILE A 230 -0.59 1.59 -14.19
CA ILE A 230 0.18 0.55 -14.90
C ILE A 230 0.22 -0.73 -14.07
N VAL A 231 0.39 -0.65 -12.76
CA VAL A 231 0.38 -1.81 -11.87
C VAL A 231 -0.99 -2.50 -11.87
N GLU A 232 -2.10 -1.75 -11.82
CA GLU A 232 -3.45 -2.33 -11.92
C GLU A 232 -3.70 -2.99 -13.29
N VAL A 233 -3.33 -2.32 -14.39
CA VAL A 233 -3.43 -2.86 -15.75
C VAL A 233 -2.55 -4.09 -15.93
N PHE A 234 -1.32 -4.07 -15.42
CA PHE A 234 -0.41 -5.20 -15.42
C PHE A 234 -1.02 -6.39 -14.66
N PHE A 235 -1.61 -6.17 -13.48
CA PHE A 235 -2.26 -7.23 -12.74
C PHE A 235 -3.51 -7.77 -13.43
N LEU A 236 -4.31 -6.90 -14.05
CA LEU A 236 -5.43 -7.34 -14.89
C LEU A 236 -4.95 -8.20 -16.07
N GLY A 237 -3.90 -7.77 -16.76
CA GLY A 237 -3.27 -8.54 -17.83
C GLY A 237 -2.73 -9.88 -17.33
N ALA A 238 -2.02 -9.89 -16.19
CA ALA A 238 -1.48 -11.10 -15.59
C ALA A 238 -2.59 -12.09 -15.19
N ILE A 239 -3.72 -11.62 -14.65
CA ILE A 239 -4.88 -12.47 -14.33
C ILE A 239 -5.44 -13.14 -15.58
N GLN A 240 -5.40 -12.47 -16.74
CA GLN A 240 -5.91 -13.01 -18.01
C GLN A 240 -4.93 -13.95 -18.69
N VAL A 241 -3.66 -13.56 -18.72
CA VAL A 241 -2.60 -14.21 -19.50
C VAL A 241 -2.06 -15.46 -18.78
N ILE A 242 -1.83 -15.41 -17.47
CA ILE A 242 -1.23 -16.53 -16.72
C ILE A 242 -2.08 -17.82 -16.80
N PRO A 243 -3.42 -17.77 -16.67
CA PRO A 243 -4.23 -18.98 -16.82
C PRO A 243 -4.24 -19.55 -18.25
N MET A 244 -4.02 -18.73 -19.29
CA MET A 244 -3.94 -19.21 -20.68
C MET A 244 -2.74 -20.14 -20.90
N PHE A 245 -1.68 -19.99 -20.09
CA PHE A 245 -0.51 -20.85 -20.13
C PHE A 245 -0.68 -22.16 -19.36
N ASN A 246 -1.79 -22.37 -18.66
CA ASN A 246 -2.07 -23.63 -17.96
C ASN A 246 -3.36 -24.29 -18.47
N LEU A 247 -3.19 -25.22 -19.41
CA LEU A 247 -4.26 -26.01 -20.04
C LEU A 247 -4.96 -27.01 -19.09
N LYS A 248 -4.52 -27.14 -17.83
CA LYS A 248 -5.08 -28.08 -16.86
C LYS A 248 -5.77 -27.34 -15.71
N GLY A 249 -7.10 -27.33 -15.70
CA GLY A 249 -7.85 -27.34 -14.43
C GLY A 249 -8.77 -26.17 -14.11
N VAL A 250 -8.97 -25.18 -14.97
CA VAL A 250 -10.08 -24.23 -14.80
C VAL A 250 -11.20 -24.62 -15.74
N SER A 251 -12.41 -24.90 -15.23
CA SER A 251 -13.56 -25.12 -16.12
C SER A 251 -13.67 -23.89 -17.03
N ALA A 252 -13.59 -24.09 -18.35
CA ALA A 252 -13.49 -23.00 -19.33
C ALA A 252 -14.56 -21.93 -19.10
N ARG A 253 -15.73 -22.32 -18.59
CA ARG A 253 -16.87 -21.44 -18.29
C ARG A 253 -16.62 -20.46 -17.13
N GLU A 254 -15.94 -20.87 -16.07
CA GLU A 254 -15.66 -20.01 -14.91
C GLU A 254 -14.46 -19.09 -15.19
N GLY A 255 -13.46 -19.58 -15.94
CA GLY A 255 -12.38 -18.76 -16.48
C GLY A 255 -12.92 -17.65 -17.38
N VAL A 256 -13.81 -17.99 -18.32
CA VAL A 256 -14.47 -17.02 -19.22
C VAL A 256 -15.33 -16.02 -18.46
N ARG A 257 -16.08 -16.43 -17.42
CA ARG A 257 -16.87 -15.48 -16.61
C ARG A 257 -16.01 -14.47 -15.85
N ARG A 258 -14.91 -14.92 -15.25
CA ARG A 258 -13.94 -14.03 -14.59
C ARG A 258 -13.28 -13.09 -15.60
N LEU A 259 -12.97 -13.60 -16.79
CA LEU A 259 -12.40 -12.85 -17.89
C LEU A 259 -13.38 -11.79 -18.42
N ILE A 260 -14.67 -12.11 -18.54
CA ILE A 260 -15.72 -11.16 -18.94
C ILE A 260 -15.90 -10.06 -17.90
N VAL A 261 -15.92 -10.36 -16.60
CA VAL A 261 -16.07 -9.32 -15.56
C VAL A 261 -14.88 -8.36 -15.56
N LEU A 262 -13.66 -8.87 -15.71
CA LEU A 262 -12.45 -8.04 -15.75
C LEU A 262 -12.30 -7.30 -17.09
N PHE A 263 -12.73 -7.91 -18.20
CA PHE A 263 -12.79 -7.26 -19.51
C PHE A 263 -13.84 -6.16 -19.56
N LEU A 264 -15.04 -6.40 -19.00
CA LEU A 264 -16.06 -5.34 -18.81
C LEU A 264 -15.56 -4.26 -17.86
N GLY A 265 -14.72 -4.59 -16.88
CA GLY A 265 -13.97 -3.63 -16.08
C GLY A 265 -13.09 -2.76 -16.97
N MET A 266 -12.20 -3.35 -17.78
CA MET A 266 -11.32 -2.61 -18.68
C MET A 266 -12.09 -1.80 -19.74
N VAL A 267 -13.13 -2.37 -20.35
CA VAL A 267 -13.99 -1.67 -21.32
C VAL A 267 -14.77 -0.55 -20.64
N GLY A 268 -15.27 -0.76 -19.43
CA GLY A 268 -15.95 0.27 -18.63
C GLY A 268 -15.01 1.40 -18.24
N VAL A 269 -13.75 1.09 -17.94
CA VAL A 269 -12.69 2.08 -17.68
C VAL A 269 -12.37 2.85 -18.96
N SER A 270 -12.12 2.16 -20.07
CA SER A 270 -11.87 2.78 -21.38
C SER A 270 -13.06 3.62 -21.84
N ALA A 271 -14.30 3.16 -21.61
CA ALA A 271 -15.52 3.87 -21.93
C ALA A 271 -15.78 5.04 -20.98
N PHE A 272 -15.45 4.93 -19.69
CA PHE A 272 -15.49 6.07 -18.77
C PHE A 272 -14.47 7.14 -19.17
N PHE A 273 -13.23 6.72 -19.47
CA PHE A 273 -12.19 7.61 -19.98
C PHE A 273 -12.58 8.22 -21.33
N TYR A 274 -13.27 7.49 -22.19
CA TYR A 274 -13.78 8.01 -23.45
C TYR A 274 -14.97 8.96 -23.25
N LEU A 275 -16.02 8.55 -22.53
CA LEU A 275 -17.28 9.30 -22.39
C LEU A 275 -17.15 10.53 -21.50
N VAL A 276 -16.36 10.48 -20.42
CA VAL A 276 -16.17 11.63 -19.52
C VAL A 276 -15.15 12.62 -20.09
N TYR A 277 -14.26 12.20 -21.00
CA TYR A 277 -13.09 13.00 -21.37
C TYR A 277 -12.85 13.22 -22.88
N SER A 278 -13.73 12.73 -23.77
CA SER A 278 -13.54 12.81 -25.23
C SER A 278 -13.58 14.22 -25.87
N PRO A 279 -14.16 15.31 -25.32
CA PRO A 279 -14.10 16.58 -26.07
C PRO A 279 -12.82 17.40 -25.85
N LYS A 280 -11.96 17.08 -24.88
CA LYS A 280 -10.78 17.92 -24.51
C LYS A 280 -9.53 17.12 -24.14
N ALA A 281 -9.22 16.05 -24.87
CA ALA A 281 -8.04 15.22 -24.60
C ALA A 281 -6.69 15.97 -24.70
N GLN A 282 -6.65 17.15 -25.35
CA GLN A 282 -5.46 18.01 -25.44
C GLN A 282 -5.22 18.88 -24.20
N ASP A 283 -6.22 19.07 -23.33
CA ASP A 283 -6.09 19.85 -22.09
C ASP A 283 -5.65 18.98 -20.90
N PHE A 284 -5.23 17.73 -21.15
CA PHE A 284 -4.95 16.79 -20.06
C PHE A 284 -3.59 17.04 -19.41
N PRO A 285 -3.53 17.40 -18.11
CA PRO A 285 -2.26 17.58 -17.43
C PRO A 285 -1.47 16.27 -17.36
N ILE A 286 -2.13 15.10 -17.29
CA ILE A 286 -1.45 13.80 -17.18
C ILE A 286 -0.84 13.36 -18.52
N LEU A 287 -1.59 13.45 -19.63
CA LEU A 287 -1.07 13.11 -20.96
C LEU A 287 -0.05 14.15 -21.45
N ALA A 288 -0.33 15.44 -21.24
CA ALA A 288 0.64 16.50 -21.53
C ALA A 288 1.91 16.33 -20.69
N MET A 289 1.79 15.99 -19.40
CA MET A 289 2.96 15.73 -18.57
C MET A 289 3.66 14.41 -18.92
N LEU A 290 2.95 13.35 -19.29
CA LEU A 290 3.55 12.10 -19.77
C LEU A 290 4.35 12.33 -21.03
N ASN A 291 3.74 13.01 -22.00
CA ASN A 291 4.43 13.43 -23.22
C ASN A 291 5.61 14.32 -22.86
N GLN A 292 5.44 15.33 -22.00
CA GLN A 292 6.54 16.18 -21.55
C GLN A 292 7.65 15.41 -20.84
N THR A 293 7.35 14.41 -20.02
CA THR A 293 8.32 13.57 -19.29
C THR A 293 9.07 12.62 -20.24
N PHE A 294 8.35 12.12 -21.26
CA PHE A 294 8.92 11.27 -22.30
C PHE A 294 9.79 12.08 -23.26
N ASP A 295 9.29 13.23 -23.70
CA ASP A 295 9.95 14.20 -24.59
C ASP A 295 11.15 14.85 -23.90
N SER A 296 11.12 15.05 -22.58
CA SER A 296 12.26 15.58 -21.81
C SER A 296 13.32 14.54 -21.44
N GLY A 297 13.08 13.24 -21.68
CA GLY A 297 13.98 12.17 -21.24
C GLY A 297 14.06 12.01 -19.71
N ASP A 298 13.13 12.58 -18.95
CA ASP A 298 13.11 12.62 -17.47
C ASP A 298 13.17 11.22 -16.83
N VAL A 299 12.65 10.20 -17.52
CA VAL A 299 12.62 8.82 -17.02
C VAL A 299 14.04 8.28 -16.80
N GLY A 300 14.95 8.52 -17.75
CA GLY A 300 16.34 8.09 -17.64
C GLY A 300 17.07 8.82 -16.52
N VAL A 301 16.83 10.12 -16.39
CA VAL A 301 17.38 10.95 -15.31
C VAL A 301 16.93 10.44 -13.95
N ARG A 302 15.63 10.17 -13.76
CA ARG A 302 15.10 9.68 -12.49
C ARG A 302 15.55 8.27 -12.12
N ILE A 303 15.74 7.39 -13.11
CA ILE A 303 16.31 6.06 -12.86
C ILE A 303 17.75 6.21 -12.36
N ASN A 304 18.55 7.07 -13.00
CA ASN A 304 19.92 7.33 -12.57
C ASN A 304 19.97 8.00 -11.20
N GLU A 305 19.14 9.01 -10.94
CA GLU A 305 19.00 9.63 -9.60
C GLU A 305 18.59 8.59 -8.55
N ALA A 306 17.61 7.73 -8.83
CA ALA A 306 17.20 6.69 -7.90
C ALA A 306 18.33 5.68 -7.63
N LEU A 307 19.12 5.32 -8.65
CA LEU A 307 20.29 4.44 -8.51
C LEU A 307 21.41 5.11 -7.70
N GLU A 308 21.65 6.40 -7.90
CA GLU A 308 22.63 7.18 -7.14
C GLU A 308 22.22 7.34 -5.68
N LEU A 309 20.96 7.70 -5.41
CA LEU A 309 20.40 7.86 -4.05
C LEU A 309 20.29 6.54 -3.28
N SER A 310 20.21 5.41 -3.99
CA SER A 310 20.16 4.07 -3.36
C SER A 310 21.52 3.58 -2.86
N ARG A 311 22.62 4.16 -3.36
CA ARG A 311 23.98 3.77 -2.97
C ARG A 311 24.32 4.39 -1.61
N PRO A 312 25.05 3.67 -0.74
CA PRO A 312 25.66 4.31 0.42
C PRO A 312 26.66 5.36 -0.09
N THR A 313 26.47 6.62 0.31
CA THR A 313 27.39 7.70 0.01
C THR A 313 28.63 7.62 0.91
N GLU A 314 29.72 8.28 0.53
CA GLU A 314 30.95 8.35 1.33
C GLU A 314 30.75 8.97 2.73
N GLN A 315 29.59 9.60 2.96
CA GLN A 315 29.21 10.25 4.21
C GLN A 315 28.34 9.37 5.14
N VAL A 316 28.06 8.10 4.78
CA VAL A 316 27.26 7.21 5.63
C VAL A 316 28.08 6.79 6.86
N SER A 317 27.66 7.25 8.05
CA SER A 317 28.29 6.88 9.31
C SER A 317 28.02 5.41 9.66
N LEU A 318 28.88 4.83 10.52
CA LEU A 318 28.72 3.43 10.94
C LEU A 318 27.38 3.18 11.65
N ALA A 319 26.97 4.09 12.54
CA ALA A 319 25.77 3.96 13.38
C ALA A 319 24.55 4.74 12.85
N GLY A 320 24.71 5.53 11.79
CA GLY A 320 23.69 6.45 11.29
C GLY A 320 23.58 7.72 12.14
N LEU A 321 22.62 8.56 11.77
CA LEU A 321 22.30 9.81 12.47
C LEU A 321 21.23 9.61 13.56
N GLY A 322 20.61 8.43 13.62
CA GLY A 322 19.52 8.11 14.54
C GLY A 322 18.14 8.19 13.89
N LEU A 323 17.16 7.50 14.48
CA LEU A 323 15.81 7.42 13.93
C LEU A 323 15.14 8.80 13.88
N GLY A 324 14.55 9.12 12.74
CA GLY A 324 13.78 10.35 12.56
C GLY A 324 14.58 11.64 12.49
N THR A 325 15.87 11.59 12.14
CA THR A 325 16.65 12.81 11.87
C THR A 325 16.11 13.54 10.63
N GLN A 326 15.34 14.62 10.86
CA GLN A 326 14.62 15.41 9.84
C GLN A 326 15.48 16.42 9.07
N SER A 327 16.74 16.66 9.47
CA SER A 327 17.45 17.89 9.13
C SER A 327 18.52 17.80 8.04
N LEU A 328 18.85 16.61 7.52
CA LEU A 328 20.04 16.44 6.67
C LEU A 328 19.79 16.00 5.23
N VAL A 329 18.54 15.62 4.87
CA VAL A 329 18.19 15.24 3.49
C VAL A 329 16.96 16.05 3.05
N PRO A 330 16.98 16.72 1.87
CA PRO A 330 15.79 17.37 1.34
C PRO A 330 14.70 16.34 1.04
N GLY A 331 13.54 16.47 1.69
CA GLY A 331 12.42 15.52 1.60
C GLY A 331 11.90 15.16 2.99
N LYS A 332 10.66 14.68 3.09
CA LYS A 332 10.17 14.13 4.38
C LYS A 332 10.99 12.87 4.72
N PRO A 333 11.21 12.57 6.01
CA PRO A 333 11.84 11.32 6.43
C PRO A 333 11.16 10.13 5.75
N GLY A 334 11.95 9.28 5.11
CA GLY A 334 11.46 8.11 4.39
C GLY A 334 10.80 8.37 3.03
N GLU A 335 11.05 9.47 2.31
CA GLU A 335 10.67 9.65 0.89
C GLU A 335 11.66 8.97 -0.09
N PHE A 336 12.83 8.54 0.38
CA PHE A 336 13.80 7.71 -0.35
C PHE A 336 14.24 6.56 0.54
N GLY A 337 13.76 5.34 0.28
CA GLY A 337 13.74 4.26 1.29
C GLY A 337 15.14 3.81 1.70
N LEU A 338 15.96 3.42 0.74
CA LEU A 338 17.36 3.03 0.98
C LEU A 338 18.21 4.20 1.50
N MET A 339 18.05 5.38 0.92
CA MET A 339 18.77 6.58 1.36
C MET A 339 18.47 6.92 2.84
N SER A 340 17.20 6.86 3.23
CA SER A 340 16.73 7.09 4.60
C SER A 340 17.25 6.02 5.56
N ILE A 341 17.28 4.75 5.13
CA ILE A 341 17.91 3.67 5.91
C ILE A 341 19.40 4.00 6.13
N TRP A 342 20.14 4.37 5.09
CA TRP A 342 21.56 4.70 5.21
C TRP A 342 21.79 5.91 6.11
N ALA A 343 21.01 6.98 5.94
CA ALA A 343 21.15 8.20 6.75
C ALA A 343 20.79 7.96 8.22
N GLU A 344 19.65 7.35 8.52
CA GLU A 344 19.15 7.18 9.89
C GLU A 344 19.83 6.03 10.63
N SER A 345 20.19 4.96 9.92
CA SER A 345 20.59 3.67 10.50
C SER A 345 22.07 3.35 10.25
N GLY A 346 22.73 4.05 9.33
CA GLY A 346 24.13 3.79 8.98
C GLY A 346 24.34 2.39 8.41
N LEU A 347 25.60 1.99 8.28
CA LEU A 347 25.94 0.65 7.79
C LEU A 347 25.57 -0.45 8.77
N PHE A 348 25.81 -0.23 10.07
CA PHE A 348 25.65 -1.26 11.10
C PHE A 348 24.20 -1.72 11.26
N TRP A 349 23.25 -0.78 11.33
CA TRP A 349 21.83 -1.13 11.42
C TRP A 349 21.18 -1.26 10.04
N GLY A 350 21.62 -0.49 9.05
CA GLY A 350 21.04 -0.48 7.71
C GLY A 350 21.17 -1.82 6.96
N ILE A 351 22.33 -2.49 7.05
CA ILE A 351 22.54 -3.80 6.39
C ILE A 351 21.56 -4.86 6.92
N PRO A 352 21.44 -5.11 8.24
CA PRO A 352 20.44 -6.01 8.80
C PRO A 352 19.00 -5.67 8.43
N LEU A 353 18.64 -4.37 8.40
CA LEU A 353 17.31 -3.92 7.98
C LEU A 353 17.02 -4.35 6.53
N ILE A 354 17.93 -4.05 5.61
CA ILE A 354 17.80 -4.37 4.19
C ILE A 354 17.72 -5.89 3.99
N ILE A 355 18.61 -6.66 4.63
CA ILE A 355 18.60 -8.13 4.54
C ILE A 355 17.25 -8.70 4.99
N SER A 356 16.67 -8.14 6.05
CA SER A 356 15.38 -8.61 6.57
C SER A 356 14.22 -8.32 5.63
N PHE A 357 14.18 -7.11 5.04
CA PHE A 357 13.20 -6.79 3.98
C PHE A 357 13.38 -7.68 2.76
N MET A 358 14.62 -7.89 2.31
CA MET A 358 14.96 -8.79 1.20
C MET A 358 14.54 -10.23 1.49
N GLY A 359 14.65 -10.69 2.73
CA GLY A 359 14.16 -12.00 3.16
C GLY A 359 12.65 -12.17 2.97
N MET A 360 11.85 -11.16 3.33
CA MET A 360 10.40 -11.16 3.10
C MET A 360 10.05 -11.08 1.60
N ILE A 361 10.74 -10.20 0.86
CA ILE A 361 10.61 -10.05 -0.61
C ILE A 361 10.89 -11.39 -1.29
N PHE A 362 11.96 -12.09 -0.92
CA PHE A 362 12.32 -13.37 -1.50
C PHE A 362 11.24 -14.45 -1.28
N VAL A 363 10.66 -14.52 -0.08
CA VAL A 363 9.58 -15.46 0.21
C VAL A 363 8.35 -15.16 -0.65
N LEU A 364 7.95 -13.89 -0.76
CA LEU A 364 6.81 -13.49 -1.58
C LEU A 364 7.07 -13.70 -3.07
N PHE A 365 8.29 -13.43 -3.54
CA PHE A 365 8.72 -13.71 -4.92
C PHE A 365 8.61 -15.19 -5.24
N LYS A 366 9.12 -16.07 -4.37
CA LYS A 366 8.98 -17.53 -4.50
C LYS A 366 7.52 -17.96 -4.61
N LEU A 367 6.63 -17.42 -3.77
CA LEU A 367 5.19 -17.74 -3.80
C LEU A 367 4.52 -17.24 -5.09
N SER A 368 4.83 -16.01 -5.50
CA SER A 368 4.35 -15.41 -6.75
C SER A 368 4.78 -16.24 -7.96
N PHE A 369 6.06 -16.61 -8.03
CA PHE A 369 6.62 -17.41 -9.09
C PHE A 369 5.98 -18.81 -9.16
N LYS A 370 5.78 -19.47 -8.01
CA LYS A 370 5.05 -20.75 -7.94
C LYS A 370 3.61 -20.60 -8.45
N ALA A 371 2.92 -19.51 -8.12
CA ALA A 371 1.55 -19.26 -8.60
C ALA A 371 1.51 -19.01 -10.12
N ALA A 372 2.50 -18.30 -10.67
CA ALA A 372 2.64 -18.10 -12.11
C ALA A 372 2.85 -19.43 -12.86
N ILE A 373 3.81 -20.25 -12.42
CA ILE A 373 4.10 -21.57 -13.03
C ILE A 373 2.89 -22.50 -12.95
N THR A 374 2.13 -22.44 -11.86
CA THR A 374 0.91 -23.25 -11.68
C THR A 374 -0.31 -22.66 -12.38
N GLY A 375 -0.17 -21.61 -13.19
CA GLY A 375 -1.26 -20.98 -13.95
C GLY A 375 -2.34 -20.33 -13.08
N LYS A 376 -2.07 -20.10 -11.80
CA LYS A 376 -3.02 -19.54 -10.85
C LYS A 376 -2.94 -18.01 -10.86
N GLY A 377 -3.41 -17.39 -11.95
CA GLY A 377 -3.30 -15.93 -12.18
C GLY A 377 -3.84 -15.05 -11.03
N LEU A 378 -4.93 -15.44 -10.40
CA LEU A 378 -5.45 -14.71 -9.23
C LEU A 378 -4.53 -14.80 -8.01
N PHE A 379 -4.01 -15.99 -7.71
CA PHE A 379 -3.04 -16.18 -6.64
C PHE A 379 -1.70 -15.51 -6.94
N PHE A 380 -1.31 -15.41 -8.21
CA PHE A 380 -0.16 -14.60 -8.62
C PHE A 380 -0.34 -13.16 -8.16
N VAL A 381 -1.50 -12.54 -8.43
CA VAL A 381 -1.76 -11.17 -7.93
C VAL A 381 -1.78 -11.10 -6.40
N HIS A 382 -2.30 -12.12 -5.73
CA HIS A 382 -2.29 -12.17 -4.25
C HIS A 382 -0.89 -12.07 -3.65
N TYR A 383 0.10 -12.72 -4.27
CA TYR A 383 1.48 -12.75 -3.79
C TYR A 383 2.31 -11.58 -4.35
N SER A 384 2.09 -11.22 -5.62
CA SER A 384 2.85 -10.18 -6.31
C SER A 384 2.49 -8.78 -5.83
N PHE A 385 1.25 -8.55 -5.38
CA PHE A 385 0.84 -7.24 -4.87
C PHE A 385 1.63 -6.80 -3.61
N PRO A 386 1.64 -7.55 -2.50
CA PRO A 386 2.45 -7.18 -1.34
C PRO A 386 3.95 -7.19 -1.63
N LEU A 387 4.41 -8.03 -2.57
CA LEU A 387 5.79 -8.02 -3.06
C LEU A 387 6.16 -6.67 -3.69
N LEU A 388 5.36 -6.19 -4.66
CA LEU A 388 5.62 -4.91 -5.33
C LEU A 388 5.56 -3.74 -4.35
N ILE A 389 4.60 -3.73 -3.42
CA ILE A 389 4.52 -2.66 -2.42
C ILE A 389 5.73 -2.66 -1.50
N LEU A 390 6.24 -3.83 -1.09
CA LEU A 390 7.47 -3.91 -0.29
C LEU A 390 8.71 -3.44 -1.06
N ILE A 391 8.82 -3.79 -2.35
CA ILE A 391 9.92 -3.32 -3.21
C ILE A 391 9.83 -1.80 -3.38
N PHE A 392 8.65 -1.27 -3.70
CA PHE A 392 8.47 0.17 -3.83
C PHE A 392 8.70 0.88 -2.50
N GLY A 393 8.23 0.35 -1.37
CA GLY A 393 8.54 0.91 -0.05
C GLY A 393 10.04 0.93 0.26
N LEU A 394 10.79 -0.08 -0.15
CA LEU A 394 12.24 -0.10 0.03
C LEU A 394 12.95 0.93 -0.86
N LEU A 395 12.46 1.15 -2.08
CA LEU A 395 13.08 2.06 -3.06
C LEU A 395 12.64 3.53 -2.86
N SER A 396 11.33 3.78 -2.92
CA SER A 396 10.72 5.11 -2.91
C SER A 396 10.33 5.59 -1.52
N GLY A 397 10.76 4.89 -0.46
CA GLY A 397 10.51 5.36 0.90
C GLY A 397 9.61 4.48 1.75
N LEU A 398 10.12 4.10 2.92
CA LEU A 398 9.36 3.29 3.86
C LEU A 398 8.19 4.08 4.47
N THR A 399 8.25 5.41 4.58
CA THR A 399 7.11 6.18 5.11
C THR A 399 5.94 6.27 4.13
N ALA A 400 6.18 6.38 2.83
CA ALA A 400 5.10 6.35 1.84
C ALA A 400 4.39 4.98 1.80
N ALA A 401 5.13 3.88 1.93
CA ALA A 401 4.58 2.51 1.94
C ALA A 401 4.02 2.07 3.32
N PHE A 402 4.58 2.59 4.41
CA PHE A 402 4.19 2.29 5.79
C PHE A 402 3.49 3.44 6.51
N GLU A 403 2.86 4.40 5.79
CA GLU A 403 1.80 5.20 6.40
C GLU A 403 0.93 4.26 7.23
N LEU A 404 0.80 4.53 8.53
CA LEU A 404 0.34 3.54 9.51
C LEU A 404 -0.90 2.76 9.03
N SER A 405 -1.82 3.43 8.33
CA SER A 405 -2.95 2.81 7.63
C SER A 405 -2.54 1.79 6.55
N THR A 406 -1.71 2.19 5.60
CA THR A 406 -1.23 1.37 4.48
C THR A 406 -0.30 0.25 4.95
N GLY A 407 0.56 0.54 5.94
CA GLY A 407 1.47 -0.42 6.56
C GLY A 407 0.73 -1.51 7.33
N VAL A 408 -0.24 -1.16 8.20
CA VAL A 408 -1.06 -2.15 8.92
C VAL A 408 -1.77 -3.08 7.94
N LEU A 409 -2.34 -2.52 6.87
CA LEU A 409 -3.04 -3.31 5.87
C LEU A 409 -2.09 -4.24 5.09
N LEU A 410 -0.96 -3.72 4.62
CA LEU A 410 0.09 -4.48 3.94
C LEU A 410 0.57 -5.64 4.80
N CYS A 411 0.85 -5.40 6.08
CA CYS A 411 1.29 -6.41 7.03
C CYS A 411 0.22 -7.48 7.29
N CYS A 412 -1.06 -7.11 7.36
CA CYS A 412 -2.17 -8.09 7.43
C CYS A 412 -2.23 -8.96 6.16
N ILE A 413 -2.01 -8.36 4.99
CA ILE A 413 -1.96 -9.06 3.70
C ILE A 413 -0.78 -10.04 3.68
N VAL A 414 0.44 -9.56 3.94
CA VAL A 414 1.68 -10.36 4.00
C VAL A 414 1.50 -11.55 4.95
N ALA A 415 0.94 -11.32 6.14
CA ALA A 415 0.70 -12.37 7.12
C ALA A 415 -0.27 -13.44 6.58
N SER A 416 -1.34 -13.01 5.92
CA SER A 416 -2.37 -13.90 5.39
C SER A 416 -1.84 -14.73 4.21
N VAL A 417 -1.18 -14.10 3.24
CA VAL A 417 -0.74 -14.76 2.01
C VAL A 417 0.39 -15.75 2.24
N THR A 418 1.31 -15.46 3.15
CA THR A 418 2.45 -16.35 3.47
C THR A 418 2.03 -17.57 4.28
N ARG A 419 0.80 -17.57 4.79
CA ARG A 419 0.19 -18.69 5.51
C ARG A 419 -0.64 -19.60 4.64
N LEU A 420 -1.19 -19.08 3.53
CA LEU A 420 -2.02 -19.83 2.58
C LEU A 420 -1.24 -20.84 1.73
N THR A 421 0.07 -21.00 1.95
CA THR A 421 0.87 -22.02 1.24
C THR A 421 0.27 -23.41 1.49
N PRO A 422 -0.32 -24.07 0.47
CA PRO A 422 -0.85 -25.41 0.65
C PRO A 422 0.32 -26.32 1.01
N GLN A 423 0.22 -26.98 2.17
CA GLN A 423 1.07 -28.12 2.46
C GLN A 423 0.66 -29.22 1.47
N GLY A 424 1.52 -29.50 0.51
CA GLY A 424 1.55 -30.74 -0.28
C GLY A 424 0.24 -31.22 -0.90
N THR A 425 0.10 -31.02 -2.20
CA THR A 425 -0.27 -32.10 -3.13
C THR A 425 0.65 -32.00 -4.33
#